data_AF-A0A6A4S2C0-F1
#
_entry.id   AF-A0A6A4S2C0-F1
#
_cell.length_a   1.000
_cell.length_b   1.000
_cell.length_c   1.000
_cell.angle_alpha   90.00
_cell.angle_beta   90.00
_cell.angle_gamma   90.00
#
_symmetry.space_group_name_H-M   'P 1'
#
loop_
_entity.id
_entity.type
_entity.pdbx_description
1 polymer ?
#
loop_
_entity_poly.entity_id
_entity_poly.type
_entity_poly.pdbx_seq_one_letter_code
_entity_poly.pdbx_strand_id
1 'polypeptide(L)'
;MSALFACEDPASWRSVYDKYWDVVEAKAKSKKPGKLLNLDKWYQQELPTLISGRLDKHISLSELVKLMEWKLTRGKFRPRLQQLVASNSEDAVEKCSLKAFSLLPDVQAAIAQLSSLKGVGPATASAVLAAGAPEQTAFMSDEAMESVPGLKPIQYTAKHYSLYLGKMVERTAKLNKGERHTSSTQILLTLGHYMYETFTQRNDSER
;
A
#
# COMPACT_ATOMS: atom_id res chain seq x y z
N MET A 1 -8.84 14.94 -11.08
CA MET A 1 -7.84 15.00 -9.98
C MET A 1 -8.57 14.84 -8.67
N SER A 2 -8.05 14.08 -7.71
CA SER A 2 -8.65 14.03 -6.38
C SER A 2 -8.44 15.39 -5.71
N ALA A 3 -9.53 16.02 -5.23
CA ALA A 3 -9.47 17.32 -4.56
C ALA A 3 -8.56 17.31 -3.33
N LEU A 4 -8.37 16.13 -2.71
CA LEU A 4 -7.56 15.99 -1.50
C LEU A 4 -6.06 16.13 -1.78
N PHE A 5 -5.51 15.60 -2.88
CA PHE A 5 -4.06 15.70 -3.14
C PHE A 5 -3.60 17.15 -3.38
N ALA A 6 -4.52 18.03 -3.79
CA ALA A 6 -4.28 19.47 -3.91
C ALA A 6 -4.49 20.22 -2.58
N CYS A 7 -5.10 19.60 -1.58
CA CYS A 7 -5.38 20.22 -0.28
C CYS A 7 -4.11 20.34 0.56
N GLU A 8 -3.85 21.54 1.07
CA GLU A 8 -2.70 21.84 1.94
C GLU A 8 -3.06 21.87 3.42
N ASP A 9 -4.34 21.77 3.77
CA ASP A 9 -4.83 21.77 5.15
C ASP A 9 -4.71 20.37 5.79
N PRO A 10 -3.85 20.18 6.81
CA PRO A 10 -3.70 18.89 7.50
C PRO A 10 -4.99 18.38 8.15
N ALA A 11 -5.90 19.27 8.59
CA ALA A 11 -7.15 18.86 9.22
C ALA A 11 -8.07 18.13 8.23
N SER A 12 -8.12 18.58 6.98
CA SER A 12 -8.83 17.90 5.90
C SER A 12 -8.29 16.48 5.65
N TRP A 13 -6.97 16.28 5.69
CA TRP A 13 -6.35 14.95 5.57
C TRP A 13 -6.69 14.04 6.75
N ARG A 14 -6.73 14.56 7.98
CA ARG A 14 -7.12 13.80 9.18
C ARG A 14 -8.59 13.40 9.15
N SER A 15 -9.48 14.34 8.82
CA SER A 15 -10.92 14.06 8.72
C SER A 15 -11.21 12.94 7.71
N VAL A 16 -10.42 12.87 6.65
CA VAL A 16 -10.47 11.77 5.68
C VAL A 16 -9.94 10.46 6.27
N TYR A 17 -8.80 10.49 6.97
CA TYR A 17 -8.23 9.33 7.64
C TYR A 17 -9.19 8.69 8.65
N ASP A 18 -9.86 9.52 9.45
CA ASP A 18 -10.75 9.06 10.52
C ASP A 18 -11.95 8.26 9.99
N LYS A 19 -12.32 8.47 8.72
CA LYS A 19 -13.40 7.75 8.04
C LYS A 19 -12.97 6.41 7.43
N TYR A 20 -11.69 6.05 7.50
CA TYR A 20 -11.16 4.86 6.81
C TYR A 20 -11.93 3.58 7.14
N TRP A 21 -12.17 3.32 8.43
CA TRP A 21 -12.85 2.09 8.86
C TRP A 21 -14.32 2.07 8.45
N ASP A 22 -15.01 3.21 8.49
CA ASP A 22 -16.38 3.34 8.01
C ASP A 22 -16.49 2.93 6.54
N VAL A 23 -15.51 3.33 5.71
CA VAL A 23 -15.52 2.98 4.29
C VAL A 23 -15.14 1.52 4.04
N VAL A 24 -14.16 0.97 4.76
CA VAL A 24 -13.82 -0.46 4.68
C VAL A 24 -15.03 -1.31 5.06
N GLU A 25 -15.75 -0.95 6.11
CA GLU A 25 -16.98 -1.63 6.52
C GLU A 25 -18.09 -1.51 5.45
N ALA A 26 -18.28 -0.33 4.88
CA ALA A 26 -19.23 -0.13 3.78
C ALA A 26 -18.89 -1.02 2.57
N LYS A 27 -17.61 -1.13 2.18
CA LYS A 27 -17.16 -2.02 1.10
C LYS A 27 -17.21 -3.49 1.45
N ALA A 28 -17.03 -3.86 2.72
CA ALA A 28 -17.14 -5.24 3.16
C ALA A 28 -18.59 -5.77 3.04
N LYS A 29 -19.59 -4.88 3.14
CA LYS A 29 -21.02 -5.23 2.95
C LYS A 29 -21.37 -5.60 1.51
N SER A 30 -20.66 -5.06 0.51
CA SER A 30 -20.89 -5.38 -0.91
C SER A 30 -20.10 -6.58 -1.43
N LYS A 31 -19.18 -7.12 -0.61
CA LYS A 31 -18.41 -8.36 -0.87
C LYS A 31 -18.82 -9.45 0.12
N LYS A 32 -18.20 -10.65 0.05
CA LYS A 32 -18.42 -11.70 1.06
C LYS A 32 -18.26 -11.10 2.47
N PRO A 33 -19.33 -11.06 3.29
CA PRO A 33 -19.34 -10.28 4.53
C PRO A 33 -18.18 -10.67 5.46
N GLY A 34 -17.50 -9.67 6.02
CA GLY A 34 -16.45 -9.83 7.04
C GLY A 34 -15.05 -10.20 6.53
N LYS A 35 -14.91 -10.81 5.34
CA LYS A 35 -13.59 -11.23 4.83
C LYS A 35 -12.66 -10.05 4.55
N LEU A 36 -13.16 -9.02 3.88
CA LEU A 36 -12.37 -7.82 3.56
C LEU A 36 -11.92 -7.10 4.83
N LEU A 37 -12.83 -6.89 5.78
CA LEU A 37 -12.54 -6.18 7.03
C LEU A 37 -11.44 -6.89 7.83
N ASN A 38 -11.49 -8.22 7.94
CA ASN A 38 -10.47 -8.99 8.65
C ASN A 38 -9.10 -8.92 7.95
N LEU A 39 -9.09 -8.97 6.61
CA LEU A 39 -7.86 -8.84 5.83
C LEU A 39 -7.26 -7.44 5.95
N ASP A 40 -8.08 -6.38 5.93
CA ASP A 40 -7.63 -5.00 6.12
C ASP A 40 -7.12 -4.78 7.56
N LYS A 41 -7.80 -5.27 8.60
CA LYS A 41 -7.30 -5.22 9.98
C LYS A 41 -5.93 -5.88 10.10
N TRP A 42 -5.80 -7.09 9.55
CA TRP A 42 -4.53 -7.79 9.55
C TRP A 42 -3.42 -7.01 8.85
N TYR A 43 -3.67 -6.48 7.65
CA TYR A 43 -2.65 -5.73 6.90
C TYR A 43 -2.26 -4.41 7.60
N GLN A 44 -3.23 -3.70 8.19
CA GLN A 44 -2.98 -2.39 8.80
C GLN A 44 -2.37 -2.45 10.20
N GLN A 45 -2.73 -3.46 10.99
CA GLN A 45 -2.44 -3.47 12.43
C GLN A 45 -1.55 -4.65 12.84
N GLU A 46 -1.78 -5.83 12.27
CA GLU A 46 -1.06 -7.05 12.68
C GLU A 46 0.27 -7.19 11.91
N LEU A 47 0.24 -7.14 10.58
CA LEU A 47 1.41 -7.37 9.74
C LEU A 47 2.58 -6.39 10.03
N PRO A 48 2.36 -5.07 10.22
CA PRO A 48 3.45 -4.16 10.55
C PRO A 48 4.09 -4.48 11.90
N THR A 49 3.27 -4.89 12.88
CA THR A 49 3.72 -5.31 14.21
C THR A 49 4.55 -6.59 14.13
N LEU A 50 4.10 -7.57 13.32
CA LEU A 50 4.84 -8.82 13.08
C LEU A 50 6.20 -8.57 12.42
N ILE A 51 6.24 -7.74 11.37
CA ILE A 51 7.49 -7.43 10.67
C ILE A 51 8.45 -6.67 11.59
N SER A 52 7.95 -5.69 12.35
CA SER A 52 8.77 -4.87 13.24
C SER A 52 9.26 -5.62 14.48
N GLY A 53 8.58 -6.69 14.88
CA GLY A 53 8.99 -7.56 15.99
C GLY A 53 10.12 -8.54 15.65
N ARG A 54 10.54 -8.63 14.38
CA ARG A 54 11.65 -9.48 13.94
C ARG A 54 12.98 -8.74 14.09
N LEU A 55 14.06 -9.50 14.35
CA LEU A 55 15.43 -8.94 14.40
C LEU A 55 15.78 -8.25 13.08
N ASP A 56 15.60 -8.98 11.98
CA ASP A 56 15.73 -8.46 10.63
C ASP A 56 14.35 -8.45 9.96
N LYS A 57 13.94 -7.28 9.45
CA LYS A 57 12.64 -7.13 8.77
C LYS A 57 12.58 -8.07 7.56
N HIS A 58 11.57 -8.93 7.54
CA HIS A 58 11.25 -9.83 6.42
C HIS A 58 9.76 -10.22 6.51
N ILE A 59 9.25 -10.91 5.50
CA ILE A 59 7.93 -11.56 5.53
C ILE A 59 8.05 -13.06 5.29
N SER A 60 7.14 -13.84 5.85
CA SER A 60 7.01 -15.27 5.54
C SER A 60 6.23 -15.50 4.24
N LEU A 61 6.27 -16.72 3.69
CA LEU A 61 5.43 -17.12 2.56
C LEU A 61 3.94 -17.04 2.92
N SER A 62 3.57 -17.47 4.13
CA SER A 62 2.18 -17.42 4.59
C SER A 62 1.65 -15.97 4.66
N GLU A 63 2.48 -15.03 5.10
CA GLU A 63 2.17 -13.60 5.09
C GLU A 63 2.09 -13.04 3.68
N LEU A 64 3.00 -13.42 2.78
CA LEU A 64 2.95 -12.99 1.38
C LEU A 64 1.69 -13.48 0.66
N VAL A 65 1.27 -14.73 0.91
CA VAL A 65 0.04 -15.33 0.38
C VAL A 65 -1.19 -14.58 0.91
N LYS A 66 -1.23 -14.27 2.21
CA LYS A 66 -2.32 -13.52 2.84
C LYS A 66 -2.38 -12.06 2.36
N LEU A 67 -1.22 -11.43 2.13
CA LEU A 67 -1.11 -10.10 1.54
C LEU A 67 -1.64 -10.08 0.10
N MET A 68 -1.33 -11.09 -0.70
CA MET A 68 -1.90 -11.21 -2.05
C MET A 68 -3.43 -11.36 -1.99
N GLU A 69 -3.94 -12.18 -1.06
CA GLU A 69 -5.38 -12.35 -0.87
C GLU A 69 -6.05 -11.03 -0.47
N TRP A 70 -5.48 -10.28 0.47
CA TRP A 70 -5.93 -8.94 0.85
C TRP A 70 -5.99 -8.01 -0.38
N LYS A 71 -4.89 -7.92 -1.15
CA LYS A 71 -4.78 -7.05 -2.32
C LYS A 71 -5.81 -7.40 -3.41
N LEU A 72 -6.02 -8.68 -3.69
CA LEU A 72 -7.00 -9.15 -4.67
C LEU A 72 -8.45 -9.03 -4.18
N THR A 73 -8.66 -9.09 -2.86
CA THR A 73 -9.98 -8.86 -2.25
C THR A 73 -10.36 -7.39 -2.28
N ARG A 74 -9.37 -6.47 -2.21
CA ARG A 74 -9.59 -5.05 -2.44
C ARG A 74 -9.87 -4.76 -3.91
N GLY A 75 -8.90 -4.97 -4.79
CA GLY A 75 -8.97 -4.55 -6.19
C GLY A 75 -9.54 -5.59 -7.17
N LYS A 76 -8.99 -5.60 -8.38
CA LYS A 76 -9.37 -6.54 -9.44
C LYS A 76 -8.90 -7.96 -9.11
N PHE A 77 -9.86 -8.87 -8.98
CA PHE A 77 -9.58 -10.28 -8.70
C PHE A 77 -8.83 -10.95 -9.87
N ARG A 78 -7.66 -11.55 -9.58
CA ARG A 78 -6.80 -12.26 -10.54
C ARG A 78 -6.29 -13.56 -9.91
N PRO A 79 -7.05 -14.66 -9.96
CA PRO A 79 -6.78 -15.87 -9.16
C PRO A 79 -5.41 -16.51 -9.46
N ARG A 80 -4.90 -16.37 -10.69
CA ARG A 80 -3.57 -16.85 -11.08
C ARG A 80 -2.44 -16.25 -10.23
N LEU A 81 -2.59 -15.01 -9.75
CA LEU A 81 -1.57 -14.38 -8.91
C LEU A 81 -1.47 -15.05 -7.54
N GLN A 82 -2.60 -15.51 -6.98
CA GLN A 82 -2.61 -16.23 -5.71
C GLN A 82 -1.82 -17.54 -5.82
N GLN A 83 -2.04 -18.29 -6.89
CA GLN A 83 -1.34 -19.56 -7.16
C GLN A 83 0.16 -19.34 -7.39
N LEU A 84 0.53 -18.29 -8.14
CA LEU A 84 1.94 -17.97 -8.39
C LEU A 84 2.68 -17.62 -7.09
N VAL A 85 2.08 -16.78 -6.24
CA VAL A 85 2.67 -16.42 -4.95
C VAL A 85 2.86 -17.64 -4.06
N ALA A 86 1.85 -18.52 -3.98
CA ALA A 86 1.92 -19.75 -3.19
C ALA A 86 2.95 -20.77 -3.72
N SER A 87 3.45 -20.60 -4.95
CA SER A 87 4.46 -21.48 -5.55
C SER A 87 5.92 -21.05 -5.31
N ASN A 88 6.14 -19.97 -4.54
CA ASN A 88 7.47 -19.65 -4.03
C ASN A 88 7.80 -20.55 -2.82
N SER A 89 9.09 -20.80 -2.56
CA SER A 89 9.52 -21.48 -1.33
C SER A 89 9.65 -20.49 -0.17
N GLU A 90 9.46 -20.96 1.06
CA GLU A 90 9.62 -20.17 2.29
C GLU A 90 10.97 -19.44 2.32
N ASP A 91 12.06 -20.19 2.14
CA ASP A 91 13.43 -19.68 2.10
C ASP A 91 13.65 -18.58 1.05
N ALA A 92 12.99 -18.69 -0.11
CA ALA A 92 13.14 -17.69 -1.16
C ALA A 92 12.41 -16.39 -0.80
N VAL A 93 11.22 -16.48 -0.21
CA VAL A 93 10.46 -15.31 0.24
C VAL A 93 11.19 -14.59 1.37
N GLU A 94 11.70 -15.34 2.36
CA GLU A 94 12.43 -14.77 3.49
C GLU A 94 13.72 -14.07 3.04
N LYS A 95 14.61 -14.76 2.31
CA LYS A 95 15.86 -14.18 1.80
C LYS A 95 15.62 -12.97 0.91
N CYS A 96 14.63 -13.06 0.02
CA CYS A 96 14.30 -11.98 -0.89
C CYS A 96 13.78 -10.75 -0.15
N SER A 97 12.87 -10.93 0.82
CA SER A 97 12.29 -9.82 1.57
C SER A 97 13.30 -9.19 2.54
N LEU A 98 14.12 -9.99 3.22
CA LEU A 98 15.23 -9.52 4.04
C LEU A 98 16.18 -8.64 3.22
N LYS A 99 16.59 -9.12 2.04
CA LYS A 99 17.44 -8.35 1.13
C LYS A 99 16.74 -7.06 0.71
N ALA A 100 15.46 -7.10 0.35
CA ALA A 100 14.71 -5.92 -0.07
C ALA A 100 14.62 -4.84 1.02
N PHE A 101 14.37 -5.21 2.27
CA PHE A 101 14.38 -4.26 3.37
C PHE A 101 15.77 -3.65 3.62
N SER A 102 16.84 -4.44 3.46
CA SER A 102 18.22 -3.92 3.58
C SER A 102 18.63 -2.95 2.47
N LEU A 103 17.89 -2.89 1.36
CA LEU A 103 18.17 -1.98 0.25
C LEU A 103 17.57 -0.59 0.45
N LEU A 104 16.68 -0.39 1.42
CA LEU A 104 16.15 0.94 1.74
C LEU A 104 17.30 1.87 2.21
N PRO A 105 17.31 3.15 1.79
CA PRO A 105 16.24 3.89 1.12
C PRO A 105 16.20 3.76 -0.43
N ASP A 106 17.00 2.89 -1.06
CA ASP A 106 16.90 2.61 -2.50
C ASP A 106 15.65 1.77 -2.81
N VAL A 107 14.54 2.47 -3.00
CA VAL A 107 13.25 1.85 -3.30
C VAL A 107 13.18 1.21 -4.69
N GLN A 108 14.01 1.63 -5.65
CA GLN A 108 14.02 0.96 -6.96
C GLN A 108 14.61 -0.43 -6.83
N ALA A 109 15.75 -0.53 -6.15
CA ALA A 109 16.40 -1.80 -5.87
C ALA A 109 15.51 -2.70 -4.99
N ALA A 110 14.88 -2.16 -3.94
CA ALA A 110 13.99 -2.92 -3.07
C ALA A 110 12.77 -3.49 -3.81
N ILE A 111 12.13 -2.67 -4.66
CA ILE A 111 11.00 -3.12 -5.50
C ILE A 111 11.46 -4.17 -6.52
N ALA A 112 12.60 -3.96 -7.18
CA ALA A 112 13.14 -4.91 -8.15
C ALA A 112 13.45 -6.26 -7.46
N GLN A 113 14.04 -6.22 -6.27
CA GLN A 113 14.31 -7.40 -5.45
C GLN A 113 13.04 -8.19 -5.17
N LEU A 114 12.01 -7.56 -4.56
CA LEU A 114 10.73 -8.24 -4.28
C LEU A 114 10.00 -8.71 -5.55
N SER A 115 10.10 -7.96 -6.64
CA SER A 115 9.48 -8.32 -7.92
C SER A 115 10.14 -9.51 -8.62
N SER A 116 11.25 -10.03 -8.09
CA SER A 116 11.83 -11.30 -8.55
C SER A 116 11.03 -12.53 -8.10
N LEU A 117 10.17 -12.40 -7.07
CA LEU A 117 9.30 -13.47 -6.60
C LEU A 117 8.14 -13.71 -7.56
N LYS A 118 7.73 -14.98 -7.70
CA LYS A 118 6.63 -15.35 -8.59
C LYS A 118 5.32 -14.71 -8.11
N GLY A 119 4.61 -14.04 -9.03
CA GLY A 119 3.34 -13.38 -8.74
C GLY A 119 3.47 -12.05 -7.98
N VAL A 120 4.69 -11.59 -7.71
CA VAL A 120 4.96 -10.29 -7.09
C VAL A 120 5.44 -9.32 -8.17
N GLY A 121 4.71 -8.23 -8.35
CA GLY A 121 5.15 -7.09 -9.17
C GLY A 121 5.22 -5.82 -8.34
N PRO A 122 5.56 -4.66 -8.93
CA PRO A 122 5.81 -3.42 -8.18
C PRO A 122 4.70 -3.01 -7.22
N ALA A 123 3.43 -3.18 -7.62
CA ALA A 123 2.31 -2.90 -6.73
C ALA A 123 2.31 -3.81 -5.48
N THR A 124 2.51 -5.12 -5.64
CA THR A 124 2.57 -6.06 -4.50
C THR A 124 3.83 -5.83 -3.67
N ALA A 125 4.98 -5.60 -4.31
CA ALA A 125 6.24 -5.29 -3.64
C ALA A 125 6.11 -4.03 -2.77
N SER A 126 5.46 -2.98 -3.27
CA SER A 126 5.24 -1.76 -2.49
C SER A 126 4.34 -1.95 -1.27
N ALA A 127 3.39 -2.90 -1.31
CA ALA A 127 2.57 -3.24 -0.14
C ALA A 127 3.40 -3.94 0.95
N VAL A 128 4.30 -4.84 0.55
CA VAL A 128 5.26 -5.48 1.46
C VAL A 128 6.13 -4.43 2.14
N LEU A 129 6.72 -3.52 1.35
CA LEU A 129 7.56 -2.45 1.89
C LEU A 129 6.76 -1.52 2.79
N ALA A 130 5.56 -1.09 2.38
CA ALA A 130 4.72 -0.20 3.17
C ALA A 130 4.31 -0.82 4.52
N ALA A 131 4.13 -2.15 4.59
CA ALA A 131 3.85 -2.82 5.86
C ALA A 131 5.07 -2.87 6.78
N GLY A 132 6.28 -3.08 6.25
CA GLY A 132 7.50 -3.23 7.06
C GLY A 132 8.32 -1.96 7.30
N ALA A 133 8.14 -0.94 6.46
CA ALA A 133 8.81 0.35 6.54
C ALA A 133 7.85 1.50 6.16
N PRO A 134 6.71 1.65 6.86
CA PRO A 134 5.70 2.68 6.57
C PRO A 134 6.23 4.11 6.73
N GLU A 135 7.34 4.30 7.45
CA GLU A 135 8.03 5.56 7.61
C GLU A 135 8.87 5.98 6.39
N GLN A 136 9.20 5.03 5.51
CA GLN A 136 10.04 5.24 4.32
C GLN A 136 9.30 4.98 3.01
N THR A 137 8.21 4.21 3.04
CA THR A 137 7.57 3.68 1.83
C THR A 137 6.05 3.79 1.91
N ALA A 138 5.42 3.82 0.75
CA ALA A 138 3.96 3.87 0.60
C ALA A 138 3.49 2.79 -0.38
N PHE A 139 2.25 2.33 -0.21
CA PHE A 139 1.63 1.36 -1.11
C PHE A 139 1.13 2.05 -2.39
N MET A 140 1.59 1.61 -3.57
CA MET A 140 1.12 2.12 -4.88
C MET A 140 -0.11 1.36 -5.39
N SER A 141 -1.28 1.61 -4.80
CA SER A 141 -2.56 1.18 -5.39
C SER A 141 -2.87 1.97 -6.67
N ASP A 142 -3.65 1.39 -7.59
CA ASP A 142 -4.01 2.04 -8.86
C ASP A 142 -4.63 3.41 -8.61
N GLU A 143 -5.55 3.46 -7.68
CA GLU A 143 -6.31 4.66 -7.40
C GLU A 143 -5.47 5.69 -6.62
N ALA A 144 -4.48 5.24 -5.84
CA ALA A 144 -3.45 6.12 -5.30
C ALA A 144 -2.63 6.77 -6.41
N MET A 145 -2.17 5.96 -7.37
CA MET A 145 -1.45 6.48 -8.53
C MET A 145 -2.31 7.46 -9.35
N GLU A 146 -3.59 7.17 -9.57
CA GLU A 146 -4.50 8.02 -10.35
C GLU A 146 -4.81 9.37 -9.71
N SER A 147 -4.74 9.42 -8.38
CA SER A 147 -5.08 10.60 -7.61
C SER A 147 -3.89 11.58 -7.49
N VAL A 148 -2.68 11.13 -7.81
CA VAL A 148 -1.47 11.97 -7.87
C VAL A 148 -1.33 12.61 -9.27
N PRO A 149 -1.24 13.95 -9.36
CA PRO A 149 -1.01 14.65 -10.63
C PRO A 149 0.31 14.23 -11.30
N GLY A 150 0.26 14.01 -12.61
CA GLY A 150 1.45 13.73 -13.43
C GLY A 150 1.88 12.25 -13.47
N LEU A 151 1.12 11.33 -12.88
CA LEU A 151 1.42 9.89 -12.89
C LEU A 151 0.54 9.07 -13.85
N LYS A 152 -0.16 9.73 -14.77
CA LYS A 152 -0.90 9.05 -15.85
C LYS A 152 -0.08 9.06 -17.14
N PRO A 153 -0.04 7.95 -17.92
CA PRO A 153 -0.63 6.63 -17.62
C PRO A 153 0.13 5.90 -16.50
N ILE A 154 -0.61 5.10 -15.71
CA ILE A 154 -0.01 4.31 -14.62
C ILE A 154 0.90 3.24 -15.22
N GLN A 155 2.12 3.16 -14.71
CA GLN A 155 3.07 2.11 -15.07
C GLN A 155 3.47 1.29 -13.85
N TYR A 156 3.38 -0.03 -13.96
CA TYR A 156 3.78 -0.94 -12.89
C TYR A 156 5.28 -1.25 -12.98
N THR A 157 6.12 -0.22 -12.78
CA THR A 157 7.59 -0.32 -12.82
C THR A 157 8.22 0.29 -11.57
N ALA A 158 9.43 -0.13 -11.21
CA ALA A 158 10.17 0.43 -10.08
C ALA A 158 10.45 1.94 -10.23
N LYS A 159 10.72 2.39 -11.47
CA LYS A 159 10.89 3.81 -11.79
C LYS A 159 9.61 4.60 -11.52
N HIS A 160 8.47 4.09 -11.95
CA HIS A 160 7.19 4.76 -11.75
C HIS A 160 6.77 4.77 -10.26
N TYR A 161 7.07 3.70 -9.52
CA TYR A 161 6.94 3.67 -8.06
C TYR A 161 7.75 4.77 -7.38
N SER A 162 8.98 5.00 -7.84
CA SER A 162 9.86 6.03 -7.24
C SER A 162 9.33 7.44 -7.47
N LEU A 163 8.75 7.70 -8.65
CA LEU A 163 8.06 8.97 -8.94
C LEU A 163 6.86 9.16 -8.02
N TYR A 164 6.06 8.10 -7.82
CA TYR A 164 4.96 8.11 -6.87
C TYR A 164 5.42 8.43 -5.46
N LEU A 165 6.36 7.65 -4.93
CA LEU A 165 6.85 7.83 -3.57
C LEU A 165 7.44 9.23 -3.35
N GLY A 166 8.18 9.76 -4.32
CA GLY A 166 8.70 11.13 -4.27
C GLY A 166 7.58 12.18 -4.12
N LYS A 167 6.48 12.02 -4.85
CA LYS A 167 5.29 12.89 -4.71
C LYS A 167 4.62 12.74 -3.35
N MET A 168 4.58 11.53 -2.79
CA MET A 168 4.03 11.29 -1.46
C MET A 168 4.88 11.95 -0.38
N VAL A 169 6.21 11.78 -0.44
CA VAL A 169 7.16 12.40 0.48
C VAL A 169 7.07 13.93 0.42
N GLU A 170 7.01 14.52 -0.78
CA GLU A 170 6.84 15.96 -0.97
C GLU A 170 5.54 16.46 -0.31
N ARG A 171 4.43 15.74 -0.48
CA ARG A 171 3.13 16.09 0.09
C ARG A 171 3.15 15.98 1.62
N THR A 172 3.69 14.89 2.16
CA THR A 172 3.84 14.70 3.61
C THR A 172 4.70 15.79 4.23
N ALA A 173 5.80 16.16 3.58
CA ALA A 173 6.65 17.26 4.05
C ALA A 173 5.91 18.60 4.09
N LYS A 174 5.06 18.91 3.11
CA LYS A 174 4.24 20.13 3.10
C LYS A 174 3.22 20.14 4.25
N LEU A 175 2.54 19.02 4.49
CA LEU A 175 1.54 18.89 5.54
C LEU A 175 2.15 18.97 6.95
N ASN A 176 3.38 18.48 7.12
CA ASN A 176 4.08 18.49 8.41
C ASN A 176 4.74 19.83 8.76
N LYS A 177 4.85 20.79 7.82
CA LYS A 177 5.44 22.11 8.09
C LYS A 177 4.68 22.96 9.13
N GLY A 178 3.47 22.56 9.52
CA GLY A 178 2.64 23.25 10.51
C GLY A 178 2.52 22.58 11.88
N GLU A 179 3.02 21.35 12.08
CA GLU A 179 2.75 20.58 13.30
C GLU A 179 3.98 19.86 13.86
N ARG A 180 4.31 20.13 15.13
CA ARG A 180 5.47 19.56 15.83
C ARG A 180 5.28 18.08 16.27
N HIS A 181 4.13 17.45 16.00
CA HIS A 181 3.79 16.18 16.67
C HIS A 181 2.97 15.16 15.87
N THR A 182 2.91 15.23 14.54
CA THR A 182 2.31 14.13 13.76
C THR A 182 3.41 13.26 13.15
N SER A 183 3.38 11.95 13.44
CA SER A 183 4.29 11.00 12.81
C SER A 183 4.06 11.01 11.29
N SER A 184 5.11 11.30 10.51
CA SER A 184 5.11 11.25 9.03
C SER A 184 4.53 9.95 8.47
N THR A 185 4.61 8.88 9.26
CA THR A 185 4.04 7.54 9.03
C THR A 185 2.50 7.57 8.90
N GLN A 186 1.80 8.40 9.69
CA GLN A 186 0.33 8.44 9.70
C GLN A 186 -0.21 8.95 8.36
N ILE A 187 0.39 10.01 7.81
CA ILE A 187 -0.08 10.69 6.60
C ILE A 187 0.24 9.88 5.34
N LEU A 188 1.40 9.22 5.26
CA LEU A 188 1.76 8.29 4.16
C LEU A 188 0.81 7.08 4.09
N LEU A 189 0.40 6.56 5.24
CA LEU A 189 -0.63 5.51 5.34
C LEU A 189 -2.01 6.04 4.91
N THR A 190 -2.43 7.23 5.38
CA THR A 190 -3.67 7.89 4.95
C THR A 190 -3.74 8.07 3.43
N LEU A 191 -2.62 8.48 2.85
CA LEU A 191 -2.47 8.83 1.44
C LEU A 191 -2.64 7.62 0.49
N GLY A 192 -2.14 6.44 0.84
CA GLY A 192 -2.32 5.21 0.04
C GLY A 192 -3.72 4.59 0.18
N HIS A 193 -4.38 4.83 1.32
CA HIS A 193 -5.66 4.21 1.67
C HIS A 193 -6.88 4.95 1.12
N TYR A 194 -6.91 6.29 1.20
CA TYR A 194 -8.04 7.09 0.73
C TYR A 194 -8.18 7.09 -0.80
N MET A 195 -7.05 7.07 -1.49
CA MET A 195 -7.08 7.30 -2.93
C MET A 195 -7.71 6.11 -3.69
N TYR A 196 -7.83 4.91 -3.07
CA TYR A 196 -8.69 3.77 -3.46
C TYR A 196 -10.18 4.11 -3.69
N GLU A 197 -10.67 5.23 -3.17
CA GLU A 197 -12.11 5.36 -2.91
C GLU A 197 -12.80 6.47 -3.71
N THR A 198 -12.12 7.58 -3.97
CA THR A 198 -12.66 8.63 -4.86
C THR A 198 -12.88 8.15 -6.30
N PHE A 199 -12.26 7.05 -6.71
CA PHE A 199 -12.45 6.45 -8.03
C PHE A 199 -13.60 5.43 -8.08
N THR A 200 -13.80 4.62 -7.03
CA THR A 200 -14.91 3.67 -6.98
C THR A 200 -16.28 4.35 -6.90
N GLN A 201 -16.41 5.48 -6.19
CA GLN A 201 -17.68 6.21 -6.16
C GLN A 201 -18.04 6.89 -7.50
N ARG A 202 -17.05 7.26 -8.33
CA ARG A 202 -17.31 7.82 -9.66
C ARG A 202 -17.79 6.78 -10.67
N ASN A 203 -17.24 5.56 -10.62
CA ASN A 203 -17.61 4.51 -11.58
C ASN A 203 -18.94 3.83 -11.27
N ASP A 204 -19.44 3.90 -10.02
CA ASP A 204 -20.79 3.43 -9.68
C ASP A 204 -21.87 4.49 -9.98
N SER A 205 -21.51 5.76 -10.18
CA SER A 205 -22.44 6.83 -10.60
C SER A 205 -22.55 6.99 -12.13
N GLU A 206 -21.71 6.31 -12.90
CA GLU A 206 -21.68 6.32 -14.37
C GLU A 206 -22.17 4.99 -14.99
N ARG A 207 -22.84 4.14 -14.21
CA ARG A 207 -23.57 2.94 -14.65
C ARG A 207 -25.01 2.98 -14.18
#